data_AF-A0A6J6KRW7-F1
#
_entry.id   AF-A0A6J6KRW7-F1
#
_cell.length_a   1.000
_cell.length_b   1.000
_cell.length_c   1.000
_cell.angle_alpha   90.00
_cell.angle_beta   90.00
_cell.angle_gamma   90.00
#
_symmetry.space_group_name_H-M   'P 1'
#
loop_
_entity.id
_entity.type
_entity.pdbx_description
1 polymer ?
#
loop_
_entity_poly.entity_id
_entity_poly.type
_entity_poly.pdbx_seq_one_letter_code
_entity_poly.pdbx_strand_id
1 'polypeptide(L)'
;MRAGRLLAPLAIRYIVVPIVDGGASTVERPLPAPDGLLASLSGQLDFRRVYTANDLVIFENVAYIPSLAVIDENTSLVSEQAGSEVLLSSQLASVAPLARIGDVESVPSQIGVGTVHAAVPFDDGLALDIQGVKVKARVAFGGTSAFDLPIEGVARLTFDTPLLHFVLVAFQALLWAVVVIALFDLGRFKRRIASTRLGEIVFHEETEDQK
;
A
#
# COMPACT_ATOMS: atom_id res chain seq x y z
N MET A 1 18.59 -15.44 18.12
CA MET A 1 17.25 -15.05 17.61
C MET A 1 17.35 -14.82 16.10
N ARG A 2 16.23 -14.95 15.37
CA ARG A 2 16.16 -14.88 13.90
C ARG A 2 14.99 -13.99 13.45
N ALA A 3 15.02 -12.72 13.86
CA ALA A 3 13.93 -11.79 13.59
C ALA A 3 13.77 -11.46 12.08
N GLY A 4 14.84 -11.52 11.29
CA GLY A 4 14.79 -11.29 9.84
C GLY A 4 13.83 -12.23 9.11
N ARG A 5 13.69 -13.48 9.55
CA ARG A 5 12.71 -14.43 9.00
C ARG A 5 11.25 -14.02 9.20
N LEU A 6 10.94 -13.27 10.25
CA LEU A 6 9.59 -12.72 10.44
C LEU A 6 9.30 -11.57 9.48
N LEU A 7 10.34 -10.82 9.09
CA LEU A 7 10.24 -9.68 8.19
C LEU A 7 10.37 -10.07 6.71
N ALA A 8 10.90 -11.27 6.43
CA ALA A 8 11.19 -11.75 5.10
C ALA A 8 9.96 -11.86 4.18
N PRO A 9 8.81 -12.42 4.61
CA PRO A 9 7.59 -12.44 3.80
C PRO A 9 7.05 -11.06 3.43
N LEU A 10 7.39 -10.04 4.22
CA LEU A 10 6.99 -8.65 4.02
C LEU A 10 7.94 -7.88 3.09
N ALA A 11 8.88 -8.57 2.44
CA ALA A 11 9.88 -8.00 1.54
C ALA A 11 10.79 -6.93 2.14
N ILE A 12 10.98 -6.97 3.47
CA ILE A 12 11.90 -6.08 4.16
C ILE A 12 13.33 -6.61 3.97
N ARG A 13 14.05 -5.98 3.03
CA ARG A 13 15.47 -6.29 2.76
C ARG A 13 16.44 -5.50 3.62
N TYR A 14 16.14 -4.24 3.90
CA TYR A 14 17.05 -3.36 4.65
C TYR A 14 16.33 -2.75 5.85
N ILE A 15 17.02 -2.74 6.97
CA ILE A 15 16.63 -2.02 8.19
C ILE A 15 17.65 -0.90 8.37
N VAL A 16 17.16 0.33 8.31
CA VAL A 16 17.98 1.53 8.51
C VAL A 16 17.68 2.06 9.89
N VAL A 17 18.72 2.19 10.71
CA VAL A 17 18.64 2.78 12.04
C VAL A 17 19.33 4.14 11.98
N PRO A 18 18.58 5.25 11.85
CA PRO A 18 19.16 6.58 11.96
C PRO A 18 19.56 6.85 13.42
N ILE A 19 20.81 7.23 13.62
CA ILE A 19 21.33 7.75 14.89
C ILE A 19 21.14 9.27 14.93
N VAL A 20 21.33 9.93 13.79
CA VAL A 20 21.07 11.35 13.56
C VAL A 20 20.04 11.45 12.43
N ASP A 21 18.84 11.92 12.75
CA ASP A 21 17.72 12.03 11.80
C ASP A 21 17.59 13.44 11.20
N GLY A 22 18.36 14.41 11.70
CA GLY A 22 18.34 15.81 11.27
C GLY A 22 17.15 16.61 11.81
N GLY A 23 16.25 15.97 12.56
CA GLY A 23 15.08 16.58 13.19
C GLY A 23 15.22 16.61 14.70
N ALA A 24 14.81 15.54 15.36
CA ALA A 24 14.90 15.42 16.82
C ALA A 24 16.32 15.11 17.28
N SER A 25 17.07 14.34 16.51
CA SER A 25 18.48 14.03 16.70
C SER A 25 19.31 14.72 15.63
N THR A 26 20.10 15.73 15.99
CA THR A 26 20.98 16.46 15.06
C THR A 26 22.44 16.15 15.34
N VAL A 27 23.34 16.51 14.42
CA VAL A 27 24.80 16.32 14.63
C VAL A 27 25.29 17.11 15.85
N GLU A 28 24.75 18.30 16.05
CA GLU A 28 25.09 19.19 17.17
C GLU A 28 24.46 18.73 18.49
N ARG A 29 23.30 18.07 18.42
CA ARG A 29 22.54 17.56 19.57
C ARG A 29 22.02 16.15 19.28
N PRO A 30 22.89 15.13 19.30
CA PRO A 30 22.48 13.77 19.01
C PRO A 30 21.62 13.21 20.16
N LEU A 31 20.55 12.51 19.81
CA LEU A 31 19.81 11.68 20.74
C LEU A 31 20.41 10.28 20.76
N PRO A 32 20.58 9.66 21.94
CA PRO A 32 21.01 8.27 21.99
C PRO A 32 19.93 7.37 21.38
N ALA A 33 20.36 6.41 20.57
CA ALA A 33 19.48 5.33 20.13
C ALA A 33 18.96 4.56 21.38
N PRO A 34 17.76 3.95 21.32
CA PRO A 34 17.24 3.16 22.42
C PRO A 34 18.25 2.10 22.87
N ASP A 35 18.44 2.00 24.18
CA ASP A 35 19.42 1.10 24.78
C ASP A 35 19.22 -0.34 24.30
N GLY A 36 20.31 -0.96 23.86
CA GLY A 36 20.30 -2.35 23.40
C GLY A 36 19.69 -2.59 22.02
N LEU A 37 19.12 -1.59 21.33
CA LEU A 37 18.55 -1.78 19.98
C LEU A 37 19.59 -2.27 18.97
N LEU A 38 20.69 -1.53 18.82
CA LEU A 38 21.76 -1.87 17.88
C LEU A 38 22.43 -3.20 18.24
N ALA A 39 22.61 -3.47 19.54
CA ALA A 39 23.15 -4.74 20.01
C ALA A 39 22.20 -5.91 19.67
N SER A 40 20.89 -5.72 19.86
CA SER A 40 19.87 -6.73 19.57
C SER A 40 19.74 -7.03 18.09
N LEU A 41 19.81 -6.00 17.22
CA LEU A 41 19.83 -6.16 15.76
C LEU A 41 21.13 -6.81 15.28
N SER A 42 22.28 -6.41 15.82
CA SER A 42 23.57 -7.00 15.47
C SER A 42 23.71 -8.46 15.93
N GLY A 43 22.98 -8.85 16.99
CA GLY A 43 22.96 -10.22 17.51
C GLY A 43 22.01 -11.18 16.75
N GLN A 44 21.27 -10.71 15.75
CA GLN A 44 20.41 -11.57 14.93
C GLN A 44 21.26 -12.36 13.92
N LEU A 45 20.95 -13.65 13.74
CA LEU A 45 21.70 -14.51 12.82
C LEU A 45 21.37 -14.27 11.35
N ASP A 46 20.27 -13.60 11.07
CA ASP A 46 19.74 -13.32 9.74
C ASP A 46 19.86 -11.84 9.33
N PHE A 47 20.56 -11.04 10.14
CA PHE A 47 20.96 -9.70 9.76
C PHE A 47 22.46 -9.63 9.51
N ARG A 48 22.82 -9.00 8.40
CA ARG A 48 24.19 -8.64 8.05
C ARG A 48 24.31 -7.13 8.11
N ARG A 49 25.24 -6.61 8.91
CA ARG A 49 25.54 -5.17 8.90
C ARG A 49 26.30 -4.82 7.62
N VAL A 50 25.73 -3.94 6.80
CA VAL A 50 26.30 -3.56 5.49
C VAL A 50 26.89 -2.16 5.51
N TYR A 51 26.36 -1.27 6.35
CA TYR A 51 26.87 0.10 6.48
C TYR A 51 26.84 0.57 7.93
N THR A 52 27.82 1.39 8.31
CA THR A 52 27.92 2.00 9.63
C THR A 52 28.65 3.33 9.50
N ALA A 53 27.99 4.40 9.91
CA ALA A 53 28.56 5.72 10.07
C ALA A 53 28.05 6.36 11.37
N ASN A 54 28.47 7.59 11.64
CA ASN A 54 28.07 8.31 12.87
C ASN A 54 26.58 8.70 12.86
N ASP A 55 25.95 8.74 11.68
CA ASP A 55 24.58 9.20 11.46
C ASP A 55 23.60 8.05 11.28
N LEU A 56 24.00 6.89 10.74
CA LEU A 56 23.12 5.74 10.55
C LEU A 56 23.84 4.39 10.48
N VAL A 57 23.09 3.32 10.75
CA VAL A 57 23.51 1.92 10.57
C VAL A 57 22.50 1.20 9.68
N ILE A 58 23.00 0.43 8.70
CA ILE A 58 22.16 -0.36 7.80
C ILE A 58 22.42 -1.85 8.01
N PHE A 59 21.34 -2.59 8.28
CA PHE A 59 21.32 -4.04 8.33
C PHE A 59 20.59 -4.57 7.08
N GLU A 60 21.19 -5.52 6.39
CA GLU A 60 20.54 -6.33 5.35
C GLU A 60 19.98 -7.60 5.96
N ASN A 61 18.70 -7.86 5.71
CA ASN A 61 18.05 -9.12 5.97
C ASN A 61 18.50 -10.15 4.94
N VAL A 62 19.28 -11.15 5.38
CA VAL A 62 19.77 -12.21 4.48
C VAL A 62 18.73 -13.30 4.22
N ALA A 63 17.61 -13.29 4.98
CA ALA A 63 16.47 -14.17 4.76
C ALA A 63 15.39 -13.54 3.85
N TYR A 64 15.64 -12.34 3.30
CA TYR A 64 14.67 -11.57 2.51
C TYR A 64 14.07 -12.36 1.35
N ILE A 65 12.76 -12.16 1.12
CA ILE A 65 12.05 -12.58 -0.08
C ILE A 65 11.67 -11.31 -0.86
N PRO A 66 11.89 -11.23 -2.18
CA PRO A 66 11.44 -10.10 -2.97
C PRO A 66 9.93 -9.87 -2.87
N SER A 67 9.50 -8.64 -3.15
CA SER A 67 8.08 -8.25 -3.04
C SER A 67 7.15 -8.99 -3.97
N LEU A 68 7.69 -9.53 -5.06
CA LEU A 68 7.04 -10.49 -5.94
C LEU A 68 8.13 -11.43 -6.44
N ALA A 69 8.00 -12.73 -6.17
CA ALA A 69 9.03 -13.71 -6.53
C ALA A 69 8.48 -15.11 -6.67
N VAL A 70 9.12 -15.91 -7.51
CA VAL A 70 8.99 -17.37 -7.46
C VAL A 70 9.77 -17.86 -6.23
N ILE A 71 9.11 -18.62 -5.37
CA ILE A 71 9.71 -19.24 -4.18
C ILE A 71 10.04 -20.71 -4.43
N ASP A 72 10.97 -21.26 -3.66
CA ASP A 72 11.32 -22.67 -3.75
C ASP A 72 10.25 -23.57 -3.08
N GLU A 73 10.34 -24.87 -3.33
CA GLU A 73 9.37 -25.85 -2.84
C GLU A 73 9.26 -25.84 -1.31
N ASN A 74 10.39 -25.76 -0.60
CA ASN A 74 10.40 -25.69 0.86
C ASN A 74 9.70 -24.43 1.37
N THR A 75 10.01 -23.25 0.81
CA THR A 75 9.35 -22.01 1.21
C THR A 75 7.87 -22.01 0.84
N SER A 76 7.48 -22.69 -0.24
CA SER A 76 6.07 -22.88 -0.60
C SER A 76 5.31 -23.66 0.47
N LEU A 77 5.85 -24.78 0.93
CA LEU A 77 5.26 -25.57 2.03
C LEU A 77 5.16 -24.77 3.34
N VAL A 78 6.18 -23.96 3.64
CA VAL A 78 6.18 -23.07 4.81
C VAL A 78 5.14 -21.96 4.65
N SER A 79 4.91 -21.47 3.43
CA SER A 79 3.95 -20.40 3.14
C SER A 79 2.51 -20.81 3.46
N GLU A 80 2.17 -22.09 3.38
CA GLU A 80 0.84 -22.59 3.73
C GLU A 80 0.58 -22.60 5.23
N GLN A 81 1.64 -22.51 6.04
CA GLN A 81 1.55 -22.53 7.48
C GLN A 81 1.40 -21.10 8.03
N ALA A 82 0.60 -20.97 9.08
CA ALA A 82 0.51 -19.75 9.86
C ALA A 82 1.38 -19.87 11.12
N GLY A 83 1.92 -18.74 11.59
CA GLY A 83 2.58 -18.64 12.89
C GLY A 83 4.04 -18.21 12.82
N SER A 84 4.43 -17.40 13.81
CA SER A 84 5.79 -16.89 13.94
C SER A 84 6.81 -18.00 14.22
N GLU A 85 6.41 -19.05 14.93
CA GLU A 85 7.27 -20.15 15.37
C GLU A 85 7.80 -20.96 14.17
N VAL A 86 6.92 -21.17 13.18
CA VAL A 86 7.27 -21.83 11.92
C VAL A 86 8.26 -20.97 11.14
N LEU A 87 8.00 -19.67 11.01
CA LEU A 87 8.90 -18.74 10.32
C LEU A 87 10.27 -18.66 10.99
N LEU A 88 10.33 -18.61 12.32
CA LEU A 88 11.58 -18.53 13.07
C LEU A 88 12.46 -19.77 12.85
N SER A 89 11.86 -20.95 12.71
CA SER A 89 12.58 -22.23 12.51
C SER A 89 12.88 -22.53 11.04
N SER A 90 12.06 -22.08 10.10
CA SER A 90 12.17 -22.41 8.67
C SER A 90 13.22 -21.61 7.91
N GLN A 91 13.91 -22.25 6.97
CA GLN A 91 14.73 -21.52 5.99
C GLN A 91 13.83 -21.02 4.86
N LEU A 92 13.93 -19.73 4.54
CA LEU A 92 13.19 -19.09 3.46
C LEU A 92 14.16 -18.79 2.31
N ALA A 93 13.68 -18.97 1.09
CA ALA A 93 14.42 -18.70 -0.13
C ALA A 93 13.48 -18.29 -1.27
N SER A 94 14.01 -17.49 -2.19
CA SER A 94 13.37 -17.21 -3.47
C SER A 94 14.26 -17.69 -4.60
N VAL A 95 13.64 -18.15 -5.69
CA VAL A 95 14.31 -18.65 -6.88
C VAL A 95 14.55 -17.51 -7.85
N ALA A 96 13.52 -16.69 -8.11
CA ALA A 96 13.59 -15.61 -9.07
C ALA A 96 12.68 -14.43 -8.66
N PRO A 97 13.19 -13.20 -8.61
CA PRO A 97 12.36 -12.01 -8.45
C PRO A 97 11.56 -11.73 -9.73
N LEU A 98 10.35 -11.20 -9.57
CA LEU A 98 9.50 -10.76 -10.67
C LEU A 98 9.35 -9.24 -10.63
N ALA A 99 9.44 -8.60 -11.79
CA ALA A 99 9.35 -7.15 -11.89
C ALA A 99 7.90 -6.69 -11.74
N ARG A 100 7.66 -5.73 -10.84
CA ARG A 100 6.37 -5.07 -10.67
C ARG A 100 6.23 -3.85 -11.57
N ILE A 101 4.99 -3.49 -11.89
CA ILE A 101 4.63 -2.27 -12.60
C ILE A 101 3.42 -1.61 -11.90
N GLY A 102 3.52 -0.31 -11.62
CA GLY A 102 2.53 0.38 -10.80
C GLY A 102 2.45 -0.19 -9.38
N ASP A 103 1.23 -0.20 -8.81
CA ASP A 103 1.02 -0.57 -7.41
C ASP A 103 0.91 -2.08 -7.20
N VAL A 104 0.14 -2.78 -8.06
CA VAL A 104 -0.17 -4.21 -7.90
C VAL A 104 0.32 -5.05 -9.07
N GLU A 105 0.34 -4.51 -10.28
CA GLU A 105 0.58 -5.31 -11.48
C GLU A 105 2.04 -5.76 -11.63
N SER A 106 2.27 -6.71 -12.53
CA SER A 106 3.62 -7.14 -12.90
C SER A 106 3.92 -7.05 -14.39
N VAL A 107 5.20 -6.99 -14.71
CA VAL A 107 5.66 -7.21 -16.08
C VAL A 107 5.42 -8.68 -16.46
N PRO A 108 4.90 -8.98 -17.67
CA PRO A 108 4.79 -10.34 -18.16
C PRO A 108 6.14 -11.04 -18.06
N SER A 109 6.17 -12.15 -17.35
CA SER A 109 7.40 -12.91 -17.10
C SER A 109 7.15 -14.38 -17.37
N GLN A 110 8.12 -15.07 -17.97
CA GLN A 110 8.06 -16.52 -18.12
C GLN A 110 8.28 -17.17 -16.74
N ILE A 111 7.34 -18.01 -16.31
CA ILE A 111 7.39 -18.72 -15.03
C ILE A 111 7.10 -20.20 -15.28
N GLY A 112 7.81 -21.07 -14.56
CA GLY A 112 7.53 -22.51 -14.54
C GLY A 112 6.37 -22.87 -13.61
N VAL A 113 6.13 -24.17 -13.45
CA VAL A 113 5.28 -24.71 -12.39
C VAL A 113 5.92 -24.41 -11.03
N GLY A 114 5.11 -24.01 -10.05
CA GLY A 114 5.59 -23.70 -8.70
C GLY A 114 4.72 -22.64 -8.02
N THR A 115 5.30 -21.95 -7.04
CA THR A 115 4.58 -20.94 -6.26
C THR A 115 5.20 -19.57 -6.43
N VAL A 116 4.36 -18.58 -6.70
CA VAL A 116 4.74 -17.16 -6.69
C VAL A 116 4.25 -16.55 -5.37
N HIS A 117 5.17 -15.97 -4.62
CA HIS A 117 4.89 -15.18 -3.42
C HIS A 117 4.78 -13.70 -3.77
N ALA A 118 3.78 -13.04 -3.17
CA ALA A 118 3.62 -11.59 -3.21
C ALA A 118 3.56 -11.03 -1.79
N ALA A 119 4.44 -10.09 -1.48
CA ALA A 119 4.50 -9.39 -0.19
C ALA A 119 3.41 -8.30 -0.09
N VAL A 120 2.17 -8.69 -0.35
CA VAL A 120 0.97 -7.87 -0.22
C VAL A 120 -0.06 -8.64 0.60
N PRO A 121 -0.90 -7.94 1.39
CA PRO A 121 -1.98 -8.58 2.11
C PRO A 121 -2.88 -9.40 1.19
N PHE A 122 -3.44 -10.49 1.72
CA PHE A 122 -4.43 -11.28 0.99
C PHE A 122 -5.66 -10.45 0.62
N ASP A 123 -6.07 -10.54 -0.64
CA ASP A 123 -7.27 -9.93 -1.19
C ASP A 123 -7.84 -10.83 -2.31
N ASP A 124 -9.15 -11.03 -2.34
CA ASP A 124 -9.82 -11.88 -3.33
C ASP A 124 -9.74 -11.34 -4.77
N GLY A 125 -9.45 -10.04 -4.93
CA GLY A 125 -9.21 -9.40 -6.21
C GLY A 125 -7.83 -9.69 -6.78
N LEU A 126 -6.89 -10.23 -5.99
CA LEU A 126 -5.56 -10.59 -6.49
C LEU A 126 -5.62 -11.86 -7.35
N ALA A 127 -5.14 -11.75 -8.59
CA ALA A 127 -5.07 -12.88 -9.51
C ALA A 127 -3.78 -12.85 -10.33
N LEU A 128 -3.19 -14.02 -10.52
CA LEU A 128 -2.11 -14.23 -11.47
C LEU A 128 -2.70 -14.75 -12.78
N ASP A 129 -2.66 -13.95 -13.83
CA ASP A 129 -3.09 -14.33 -15.17
C ASP A 129 -1.95 -15.05 -15.90
N ILE A 130 -2.19 -16.30 -16.30
CA ILE A 130 -1.29 -17.12 -17.08
C ILE A 130 -2.00 -17.49 -18.38
N GLN A 131 -1.59 -16.86 -19.47
CA GLN A 131 -2.16 -17.11 -20.81
C GLN A 131 -3.70 -17.02 -20.85
N GLY A 132 -4.31 -16.10 -20.09
CA GLY A 132 -5.75 -15.90 -20.00
C GLY A 132 -6.45 -16.73 -18.92
N VAL A 133 -5.73 -17.62 -18.23
CA VAL A 133 -6.24 -18.38 -17.08
C VAL A 133 -5.85 -17.67 -15.79
N LYS A 134 -6.85 -17.26 -15.01
CA LYS A 134 -6.63 -16.59 -13.72
C LYS A 134 -6.47 -17.60 -12.60
N VAL A 135 -5.30 -17.56 -11.96
CA VAL A 135 -5.01 -18.26 -10.70
C VAL A 135 -5.28 -17.30 -9.55
N LYS A 136 -6.22 -17.66 -8.67
CA LYS A 136 -6.54 -16.84 -7.49
C LYS A 136 -5.43 -16.88 -6.46
N ALA A 137 -5.27 -15.78 -5.73
CA ALA A 137 -4.40 -15.77 -4.55
C ALA A 137 -4.91 -16.74 -3.47
N ARG A 138 -3.99 -17.25 -2.67
CA ARG A 138 -4.24 -17.85 -1.36
C ARG A 138 -3.45 -17.11 -0.29
N VAL A 139 -3.87 -17.28 0.95
CA VAL A 139 -3.11 -16.76 2.10
C VAL A 139 -1.75 -17.47 2.18
N ALA A 140 -0.71 -16.69 2.43
CA ALA A 140 0.66 -17.14 2.64
C ALA A 140 1.21 -16.54 3.93
N PHE A 141 1.97 -17.32 4.70
CA PHE A 141 2.65 -16.92 5.94
C PHE A 141 1.72 -16.25 6.96
N GLY A 142 0.43 -16.59 6.93
CA GLY A 142 -0.60 -16.04 7.82
C GLY A 142 -1.04 -14.59 7.55
N GLY A 143 -0.60 -13.94 6.46
CA GLY A 143 -1.03 -12.57 6.18
C GLY A 143 -0.70 -12.00 4.80
N THR A 144 0.21 -12.62 4.07
CA THR A 144 0.57 -12.24 2.69
C THR A 144 -0.14 -13.13 1.66
N SER A 145 0.18 -12.96 0.37
CA SER A 145 -0.45 -13.69 -0.73
C SER A 145 0.53 -14.60 -1.46
N ALA A 146 0.07 -15.78 -1.88
CA ALA A 146 0.78 -16.64 -2.82
C ALA A 146 -0.16 -17.18 -3.90
N PHE A 147 0.42 -17.63 -5.00
CA PHE A 147 -0.27 -18.21 -6.16
C PHE A 147 0.42 -19.52 -6.49
N ASP A 148 -0.33 -20.61 -6.59
CA ASP A 148 0.19 -21.90 -7.03
C ASP A 148 -0.09 -22.08 -8.52
N LEU A 149 0.97 -22.12 -9.31
CA LEU A 149 0.92 -22.23 -10.75
C LEU A 149 0.93 -23.70 -11.13
N PRO A 150 -0.18 -24.26 -11.65
CA PRO A 150 -0.24 -25.67 -12.05
C PRO A 150 0.41 -25.91 -13.41
N ILE A 151 0.65 -24.85 -14.19
CA ILE A 151 1.21 -24.89 -15.53
C ILE A 151 2.29 -23.81 -15.68
N GLU A 152 3.26 -24.08 -16.55
CA GLU A 152 4.23 -23.09 -16.97
C GLU A 152 3.63 -22.11 -18.00
N GLY A 153 4.12 -20.88 -18.03
CA GLY A 153 3.66 -19.89 -18.99
C GLY A 153 4.12 -18.47 -18.69
N VAL A 154 3.66 -17.54 -19.52
CA VAL A 154 3.84 -16.11 -19.28
C VAL A 154 2.78 -15.67 -18.29
N ALA A 155 3.22 -15.27 -17.11
CA ALA A 155 2.37 -14.85 -16.01
C ALA A 155 2.44 -13.34 -15.80
N ARG A 156 1.31 -12.75 -15.41
CA ARG A 156 1.21 -11.36 -14.95
C ARG A 156 0.31 -11.28 -13.72
N LEU A 157 0.76 -10.55 -12.70
CA LEU A 157 -0.07 -10.19 -11.55
C LEU A 157 -1.06 -9.09 -11.95
N THR A 158 -2.31 -9.27 -11.57
CA THR A 158 -3.43 -8.37 -11.88
C THR A 158 -4.33 -8.20 -10.66
N PHE A 159 -5.12 -7.13 -10.66
CA PHE A 159 -6.12 -6.87 -9.63
C PHE A 159 -7.52 -6.70 -10.25
N ASP A 160 -8.42 -7.61 -9.90
CA ASP A 160 -9.79 -7.63 -10.38
C ASP A 160 -10.67 -6.74 -9.49
N THR A 161 -10.94 -5.53 -9.97
CA THR A 161 -11.85 -4.60 -9.28
C THR A 161 -13.31 -4.95 -9.62
N PRO A 162 -14.18 -5.19 -8.61
CA PRO A 162 -15.59 -5.51 -8.86
C PRO A 162 -16.33 -4.38 -9.58
N LEU A 163 -17.20 -4.71 -10.55
CA LEU A 163 -18.01 -3.73 -11.29
C LEU A 163 -18.85 -2.82 -10.37
N LEU A 164 -19.32 -3.36 -9.24
CA LEU A 164 -20.11 -2.61 -8.26
C LEU A 164 -19.34 -1.40 -7.69
N HIS A 165 -18.01 -1.48 -7.59
CA HIS A 165 -17.17 -0.36 -7.16
C HIS A 165 -17.35 0.83 -8.10
N PHE A 166 -17.25 0.62 -9.41
CA PHE A 166 -17.42 1.68 -10.40
C PHE A 166 -18.82 2.29 -10.39
N VAL A 167 -19.85 1.47 -10.19
CA VAL A 167 -21.25 1.94 -10.07
C VAL A 167 -21.41 2.83 -8.84
N LEU A 168 -20.87 2.44 -7.69
CA LEU A 168 -20.95 3.21 -6.46
C LEU A 168 -20.18 4.54 -6.57
N VAL A 169 -18.99 4.53 -7.19
CA VAL A 169 -18.21 5.74 -7.44
C VAL A 169 -18.97 6.70 -8.37
N ALA A 170 -19.58 6.18 -9.45
CA ALA A 170 -20.40 6.99 -10.36
C ALA A 170 -21.63 7.58 -9.65
N PHE A 171 -22.30 6.78 -8.81
CA PHE A 171 -23.42 7.25 -8.00
C PHE A 171 -23.01 8.33 -7.00
N GLN A 172 -21.88 8.16 -6.32
CA GLN A 172 -21.32 9.17 -5.42
C GLN A 172 -20.98 10.46 -6.16
N ALA A 173 -20.38 10.38 -7.35
CA ALA A 173 -20.09 11.56 -8.18
C ALA A 173 -21.38 12.31 -8.58
N LEU A 174 -22.45 11.56 -8.90
CA LEU A 174 -23.75 12.14 -9.23
C LEU A 174 -24.39 12.84 -8.03
N LEU A 175 -24.30 12.27 -6.82
CA LEU A 175 -24.76 12.92 -5.60
C LEU A 175 -24.00 14.23 -5.33
N TRP A 176 -22.68 14.25 -5.52
CA TRP A 176 -21.89 15.48 -5.41
C TRP A 176 -22.30 16.54 -6.44
N ALA A 177 -22.57 16.14 -7.68
CA ALA A 177 -23.07 17.05 -8.69
C ALA A 177 -24.40 17.68 -8.28
N VAL A 178 -25.33 16.90 -7.70
CA VAL A 178 -26.61 17.41 -7.18
C VAL A 178 -26.40 18.44 -6.06
N VAL A 179 -25.51 18.15 -5.10
CA VAL A 179 -25.19 19.10 -4.01
C VAL A 179 -24.64 20.41 -4.56
N VAL A 180 -23.72 20.34 -5.51
CA VAL A 180 -23.12 21.51 -6.15
C VAL A 180 -24.18 22.35 -6.88
N ILE A 181 -25.04 21.71 -7.68
CA ILE A 181 -26.13 22.39 -8.40
C ILE A 181 -27.08 23.09 -7.42
N ALA A 182 -27.49 22.41 -6.34
CA ALA A 182 -28.38 22.99 -5.34
C ALA A 182 -27.78 24.24 -4.66
N LEU A 183 -26.49 24.20 -4.31
CA LEU A 183 -25.79 25.36 -3.73
C LEU A 183 -25.72 26.55 -4.69
N PHE A 184 -25.46 26.31 -5.98
CA PHE A 184 -25.42 27.36 -6.99
C PHE A 184 -26.80 27.95 -7.31
N ASP A 185 -27.85 27.12 -7.35
CA ASP A 185 -29.22 27.60 -7.58
C ASP A 185 -29.77 28.42 -6.42
N LEU A 186 -29.44 28.06 -5.16
CA LEU A 186 -29.78 28.87 -3.98
C LEU A 186 -29.12 30.26 -4.03
N GLY A 187 -27.88 30.35 -4.54
CA GLY A 187 -27.18 31.62 -4.75
C GLY A 187 -27.84 32.51 -5.80
N ARG A 188 -28.38 31.92 -6.88
CA ARG A 188 -29.13 32.64 -7.93
C ARG A 188 -30.51 33.08 -7.46
N PHE A 189 -31.22 32.25 -6.69
CA PHE A 189 -32.55 32.58 -6.15
C PHE A 189 -32.51 33.77 -5.19
N LYS A 190 -31.50 33.85 -4.32
CA LYS A 190 -31.31 35.00 -3.41
C LYS A 190 -31.08 36.31 -4.16
N ARG A 191 -30.36 36.30 -5.29
CA ARG A 191 -30.15 37.50 -6.13
C ARG A 191 -31.42 37.99 -6.81
N ARG A 192 -32.28 37.09 -7.30
CA ARG A 192 -33.57 37.47 -7.90
C ARG A 192 -34.54 38.09 -6.90
N ILE A 193 -34.55 37.61 -5.65
CA ILE A 193 -35.40 38.17 -4.59
C ILE A 193 -34.87 39.53 -4.11
N ALA A 194 -33.54 39.72 -4.06
CA ALA A 194 -32.94 41.01 -3.71
C ALA A 194 -33.21 42.11 -4.76
N SER A 195 -33.24 41.77 -6.05
CA SER A 195 -33.57 42.75 -7.10
C SER A 195 -35.03 43.22 -7.09
N THR A 196 -35.96 42.42 -6.57
CA THR A 196 -37.38 42.82 -6.48
C THR A 196 -37.63 43.82 -5.35
N ARG A 197 -36.81 43.81 -4.27
CA ARG A 197 -36.97 44.75 -3.13
C ARG A 197 -36.39 46.14 -3.33
N LEU A 198 -35.50 46.34 -4.31
CA LEU A 198 -34.93 47.66 -4.61
C LEU A 198 -35.75 48.49 -5.61
N GLY A 199 -36.72 47.88 -6.30
CA GLY A 199 -37.66 48.60 -7.18
C GLY A 199 -38.80 49.30 -6.45
N GLU A 200 -39.05 48.99 -5.18
CA GLU A 200 -40.19 49.50 -4.41
C GLU A 200 -39.87 50.76 -3.59
N ILE A 201 -38.59 51.15 -3.46
CA ILE A 201 -38.16 52.26 -2.57
C ILE A 201 -37.96 53.59 -3.34
N VAL A 202 -38.17 53.65 -4.67
CA VAL A 202 -37.92 54.87 -5.48
C VAL A 202 -39.21 55.65 -5.84
N PHE A 203 -40.40 55.18 -5.46
CA PHE A 203 -41.66 55.89 -5.75
C PHE A 203 -42.49 56.16 -4.49
N HIS A 204 -42.03 57.05 -3.61
CA HIS A 204 -42.93 57.97 -2.87
C HIS A 204 -42.17 59.01 -2.03
N GLU A 205 -41.80 60.11 -2.70
CA GLU A 205 -41.51 61.45 -2.18
C GLU A 205 -41.65 62.31 -3.45
N GLU A 206 -42.47 63.34 -3.62
CA GLU A 206 -43.19 64.27 -2.75
C GLU A 206 -44.43 64.74 -3.53
N THR A 207 -45.55 64.99 -2.85
CA THR A 207 -46.41 66.16 -3.12
C THR A 207 -47.26 66.39 -1.86
N GLU A 208 -46.69 67.12 -0.92
CA GLU A 208 -47.44 67.68 0.21
C GLU A 208 -47.81 69.13 -0.17
N ASP A 209 -49.06 69.33 -0.58
CA ASP A 209 -49.66 70.65 -0.79
C ASP A 209 -50.61 70.91 0.40
N GLN A 210 -50.23 71.82 1.31
CA GLN A 210 -51.14 72.40 2.30
C GLN A 210 -51.39 73.88 2.00
N LYS A 211 -52.63 74.12 1.59
CA LYS A 211 -53.54 75.26 1.81
C LYS A 211 -53.01 76.52 2.51
#